data_AF-A0A920RNI0-F1
#
_entry.id   AF-A0A920RNI0-F1
#
_cell.length_a   1.000
_cell.length_b   1.000
_cell.length_c   1.000
_cell.angle_alpha   90.00
_cell.angle_beta   90.00
_cell.angle_gamma   90.00
#
_symmetry.space_group_name_H-M   'P 1'
#
loop_
_entity.id
_entity.type
_entity.pdbx_description
1 polymer ?
#
loop_
_entity_poly.entity_id
_entity_poly.type
_entity_poly.pdbx_seq_one_letter_code
_entity_poly.pdbx_strand_id
1 'polypeptide(L)'
;MDHQHRSPKWNKRSQAWLVLATCGCFSNLLLSPSARGQEPARTSRKPRLARLPHSVPAPKNNPTTAARVDLGKQLFFDPRLSGNNRTSCASCHLPTRAFTDHRATARGQQGKPLARNTPTVLNTGLFKHLLWDGRADSLEQQALLPIRSPVEMNQDLAALETELNAVPGYAGQFRRVFDSDVTQTGIAEALAAFQRTLISEPSPLDRFLAGDKKGVI
;
A
#
# COMPACT_ATOMS: atom_id res chain seq x y z
N MET A 1 43.85 -51.05 8.49
CA MET A 1 44.42 -49.85 9.13
C MET A 1 43.28 -49.03 9.70
N ASP A 2 43.27 -48.96 11.02
CA ASP A 2 42.35 -48.26 11.91
C ASP A 2 42.72 -46.76 11.94
N HIS A 3 41.75 -45.86 12.14
CA HIS A 3 41.93 -44.64 12.95
C HIS A 3 40.57 -43.98 13.24
N GLN A 4 40.15 -44.17 14.47
CA GLN A 4 38.97 -43.62 15.13
C GLN A 4 39.10 -42.15 15.53
N HIS A 5 37.94 -41.51 15.70
CA HIS A 5 37.59 -40.37 16.55
C HIS A 5 38.57 -39.95 17.65
N ARG A 6 38.70 -38.63 17.87
CA ARG A 6 38.90 -38.04 19.22
C ARG A 6 38.33 -36.62 19.32
N SER A 7 37.32 -36.45 20.17
CA SER A 7 36.91 -35.16 20.77
C SER A 7 37.59 -34.97 22.13
N PRO A 8 38.05 -33.77 22.52
CA PRO A 8 38.64 -33.56 23.84
C PRO A 8 37.57 -33.45 24.93
N LYS A 9 37.73 -34.29 25.96
CA LYS A 9 37.12 -34.12 27.29
C LYS A 9 37.97 -33.13 28.11
N TRP A 10 37.46 -32.75 29.29
CA TRP A 10 38.13 -32.45 30.59
C TRP A 10 37.40 -31.28 31.28
N ASN A 11 37.12 -31.24 32.59
CA ASN A 11 37.31 -32.19 33.67
C ASN A 11 36.36 -31.83 34.85
N LYS A 12 35.90 -32.84 35.60
CA LYS A 12 35.21 -32.71 36.89
C LYS A 12 36.22 -32.58 38.03
N ARG A 13 36.02 -31.72 39.05
CA ARG A 13 36.54 -31.94 40.43
C ARG A 13 35.69 -31.24 41.52
N SER A 14 34.96 -32.10 42.23
CA SER A 14 34.61 -32.25 43.66
C SER A 14 34.91 -31.17 44.73
N GLN A 15 33.84 -30.77 45.45
CA GLN A 15 33.53 -30.89 46.90
C GLN A 15 34.47 -30.36 48.02
N ALA A 16 33.87 -29.46 48.83
CA ALA A 16 33.83 -29.32 50.30
C ALA A 16 35.06 -28.81 51.09
N TRP A 17 34.85 -27.84 52.00
CA TRP A 17 35.12 -27.86 53.47
C TRP A 17 34.53 -26.61 54.17
N LEU A 18 34.07 -26.78 55.41
CA LEU A 18 33.47 -25.78 56.33
C LEU A 18 34.52 -24.83 56.97
N VAL A 19 34.10 -23.63 57.40
CA VAL A 19 33.95 -23.19 58.82
C VAL A 19 33.95 -21.64 58.93
N LEU A 20 32.94 -21.16 59.66
CA LEU A 20 32.64 -19.86 60.29
C LEU A 20 33.74 -18.79 60.45
N ALA A 21 33.38 -17.55 60.09
CA ALA A 21 33.84 -16.34 60.78
C ALA A 21 32.75 -15.25 60.72
N THR A 22 32.29 -14.84 61.91
CA THR A 22 31.46 -13.66 62.17
C THR A 22 32.27 -12.38 61.98
N CYS A 23 31.70 -11.35 61.34
CA CYS A 23 31.68 -9.97 61.87
C CYS A 23 30.87 -9.08 60.92
N GLY A 24 29.96 -8.31 61.49
CA GLY A 24 28.98 -7.53 60.75
C GLY A 24 29.54 -6.35 59.97
N CYS A 25 28.93 -6.10 58.82
CA CYS A 25 28.73 -4.78 58.26
C CYS A 25 27.37 -4.79 57.56
N PHE A 26 26.37 -4.20 58.22
CA PHE A 26 25.06 -3.89 57.66
C PHE A 26 25.23 -2.88 56.52
N SER A 27 25.42 -3.36 55.29
CA SER A 27 25.12 -2.55 54.11
C SER A 27 23.64 -2.72 53.81
N ASN A 28 22.85 -1.69 54.13
CA ASN A 28 21.47 -1.54 53.66
C ASN A 28 21.47 -1.42 52.12
N LEU A 29 21.51 -2.56 51.44
CA LEU A 29 21.16 -2.65 50.03
C LEU A 29 19.62 -2.61 49.99
N LEU A 30 19.07 -1.40 49.90
CA LEU A 30 17.66 -1.19 49.59
C LEU A 30 17.40 -1.83 48.22
N LEU A 31 16.86 -3.05 48.23
CA LEU A 31 16.21 -3.65 47.08
C LEU A 31 15.12 -2.68 46.64
N SER A 32 15.43 -1.86 45.65
CA SER A 32 14.44 -1.01 45.02
C SER A 32 13.38 -1.95 44.44
N PRO A 33 12.10 -1.83 44.85
CA PRO A 33 11.06 -2.63 44.25
C PRO A 33 11.07 -2.31 42.76
N SER A 34 11.27 -3.35 41.94
CA SER A 34 11.21 -3.27 40.49
C SER A 34 10.01 -2.41 40.10
N ALA A 35 10.30 -1.23 39.55
CA ALA A 35 9.29 -0.35 38.99
C ALA A 35 8.68 -1.13 37.83
N ARG A 36 7.59 -1.84 38.11
CA ARG A 36 6.66 -2.33 37.10
C ARG A 36 6.27 -1.09 36.32
N GLY A 37 6.88 -0.92 35.15
CA GLY A 37 6.54 0.14 34.22
C GLY A 37 5.03 0.07 34.03
N GLN A 38 4.32 1.08 34.52
CA GLN A 38 2.93 1.26 34.15
C GLN A 38 2.96 1.58 32.67
N GLU A 39 2.67 0.58 31.85
CA GLU A 39 2.41 0.79 30.43
C GLU A 39 1.29 1.83 30.35
N PRO A 40 1.52 2.99 29.70
CA PRO A 40 0.53 4.05 29.69
C PRO A 40 -0.75 3.49 29.08
N ALA A 41 -1.84 3.59 29.83
CA ALA A 41 -3.15 3.13 29.41
C ALA A 41 -3.46 3.69 28.01
N ARG A 42 -3.38 2.83 26.99
CA ARG A 42 -3.83 3.17 25.64
C ARG A 42 -5.31 3.41 25.74
N THR A 43 -5.71 4.68 25.78
CA THR A 43 -7.11 5.08 25.70
C THR A 43 -7.62 4.62 24.34
N SER A 44 -8.33 3.50 24.31
CA SER A 44 -8.90 2.92 23.09
C SER A 44 -10.14 3.73 22.70
N ARG A 45 -9.93 4.99 22.28
CA ARG A 45 -11.01 5.78 21.72
C ARG A 45 -11.40 5.13 20.40
N LYS A 46 -12.55 4.44 20.38
CA LYS A 46 -13.14 3.89 19.15
C LYS A 46 -13.10 4.97 18.06
N PRO A 47 -12.62 4.66 16.85
CA PRO A 47 -12.59 5.65 15.78
C PRO A 47 -14.03 6.13 15.53
N ARG A 48 -14.23 7.45 15.60
CA ARG A 48 -15.50 8.07 15.26
C ARG A 48 -15.58 8.17 13.74
N LEU A 49 -16.78 7.97 13.20
CA LEU A 49 -17.06 8.32 11.81
C LEU A 49 -16.72 9.81 11.60
N ALA A 50 -16.08 10.09 10.49
CA ALA A 50 -15.69 11.42 10.07
C ALA A 50 -16.14 11.62 8.63
N ARG A 51 -16.34 12.89 8.26
CA ARG A 51 -16.59 13.24 6.87
C ARG A 51 -15.40 12.88 5.99
N LEU A 52 -15.65 12.57 4.74
CA LEU A 52 -14.58 12.51 3.75
C LEU A 52 -13.86 13.87 3.65
N PRO A 53 -12.52 13.89 3.56
CA PRO A 53 -11.79 15.12 3.30
C PRO A 53 -12.03 15.60 1.87
N HIS A 54 -11.90 16.91 1.64
CA HIS A 54 -12.06 17.48 0.30
C HIS A 54 -10.88 17.15 -0.64
N SER A 55 -9.75 16.70 -0.09
CA SER A 55 -8.57 16.30 -0.85
C SER A 55 -7.85 15.13 -0.18
N VAL A 56 -7.15 14.34 -1.00
CA VAL A 56 -6.27 13.28 -0.53
C VAL A 56 -4.86 13.84 -0.32
N PRO A 57 -4.22 13.62 0.85
CA PRO A 57 -2.82 13.95 1.04
C PRO A 57 -1.92 13.23 0.03
N ALA A 58 -1.11 13.99 -0.70
CA ALA A 58 -0.13 13.43 -1.63
C ALA A 58 1.22 13.21 -0.93
N PRO A 59 1.97 12.13 -1.26
CA PRO A 59 3.31 11.95 -0.76
C PRO A 59 4.25 13.01 -1.35
N LYS A 60 5.28 13.41 -0.58
CA LYS A 60 6.18 14.51 -0.97
C LYS A 60 6.88 14.29 -2.31
N ASN A 61 7.22 13.04 -2.63
CA ASN A 61 7.87 12.65 -3.88
C ASN A 61 6.90 12.51 -5.07
N ASN A 62 5.59 12.41 -4.83
CA ASN A 62 4.58 12.39 -5.89
C ASN A 62 3.40 13.33 -5.58
N PRO A 63 3.59 14.66 -5.68
CA PRO A 63 2.53 15.63 -5.47
C PRO A 63 1.43 15.50 -6.52
N THR A 64 0.16 15.74 -6.12
CA THR A 64 -0.98 15.70 -7.04
C THR A 64 -1.10 17.04 -7.79
N THR A 65 -0.23 17.26 -8.78
CA THR A 65 -0.28 18.44 -9.65
C THR A 65 -1.22 18.21 -10.83
N ALA A 66 -1.78 19.29 -11.41
CA ALA A 66 -2.67 19.19 -12.57
C ALA A 66 -2.01 18.42 -13.74
N ALA A 67 -0.73 18.70 -14.02
CA ALA A 67 -0.01 18.04 -15.11
C ALA A 67 0.16 16.52 -14.89
N ARG A 68 0.41 16.07 -13.65
CA ARG A 68 0.47 14.64 -13.31
C ARG A 68 -0.90 13.99 -13.36
N VAL A 69 -1.94 14.69 -12.91
CA VAL A 69 -3.34 14.24 -12.95
C VAL A 69 -3.80 14.05 -14.39
N ASP A 70 -3.52 15.01 -15.28
CA ASP A 70 -3.94 14.93 -16.68
C ASP A 70 -3.25 13.77 -17.43
N LEU A 71 -1.95 13.59 -17.21
CA LEU A 71 -1.21 12.45 -17.74
C LEU A 71 -1.73 11.13 -17.17
N GLY A 72 -1.98 11.08 -15.86
CA GLY A 72 -2.55 9.91 -15.19
C GLY A 72 -3.94 9.55 -15.69
N LYS A 73 -4.78 10.55 -15.94
CA LYS A 73 -6.09 10.38 -16.54
C LYS A 73 -5.96 9.81 -17.94
N GLN A 74 -5.06 10.34 -18.76
CA GLN A 74 -4.83 9.80 -20.10
C GLN A 74 -4.44 8.32 -20.05
N LEU A 75 -3.47 7.96 -19.20
CA LEU A 75 -3.02 6.58 -19.00
C LEU A 75 -4.14 5.67 -18.48
N PHE A 76 -4.98 6.14 -17.56
CA PHE A 76 -6.08 5.35 -16.97
C PHE A 76 -7.07 4.81 -18.01
N PHE A 77 -7.28 5.56 -19.10
CA PHE A 77 -8.17 5.19 -20.20
C PHE A 77 -7.42 4.59 -21.41
N ASP A 78 -6.10 4.45 -21.35
CA ASP A 78 -5.28 3.99 -22.48
C ASP A 78 -5.14 2.47 -22.49
N PRO A 79 -5.63 1.77 -23.55
CA PRO A 79 -5.53 0.32 -23.61
C PRO A 79 -4.11 -0.19 -23.86
N ARG A 80 -3.17 0.67 -24.29
CA ARG A 80 -1.74 0.32 -24.48
C ARG A 80 -1.04 -0.11 -23.18
N LEU A 81 -1.65 0.16 -22.04
CA LEU A 81 -1.17 -0.38 -20.76
C LEU A 81 -1.26 -1.91 -20.67
N SER A 82 -2.01 -2.57 -21.54
CA SER A 82 -2.13 -4.03 -21.57
C SER A 82 -1.30 -4.66 -22.68
N GLY A 83 -0.78 -5.88 -22.47
CA GLY A 83 0.12 -6.52 -23.45
C GLY A 83 -0.53 -6.87 -24.80
N ASN A 84 -1.86 -6.75 -24.91
CA ASN A 84 -2.58 -6.90 -26.17
C ASN A 84 -3.23 -5.60 -26.67
N ASN A 85 -2.95 -4.47 -26.01
CA ASN A 85 -3.46 -3.14 -26.35
C ASN A 85 -4.99 -3.03 -26.41
N ARG A 86 -5.72 -3.77 -25.56
CA ARG A 86 -7.20 -3.79 -25.53
C ARG A 86 -7.84 -3.53 -24.16
N THR A 87 -7.06 -3.58 -23.09
CA THR A 87 -7.54 -3.38 -21.72
C THR A 87 -6.89 -2.14 -21.10
N SER A 88 -7.69 -1.25 -20.53
CA SER A 88 -7.24 -0.13 -19.71
C SER A 88 -7.73 -0.28 -18.27
N CYS A 89 -7.34 0.60 -17.36
CA CYS A 89 -7.91 0.64 -16.01
C CYS A 89 -9.43 0.86 -16.09
N ALA A 90 -9.88 1.73 -17.00
CA ALA A 90 -11.28 2.03 -17.23
C ALA A 90 -12.11 0.87 -17.78
N SER A 91 -11.48 -0.19 -18.34
CA SER A 91 -12.19 -1.39 -18.79
C SER A 91 -12.85 -2.15 -17.64
N CYS A 92 -12.26 -2.10 -16.44
CA CYS A 92 -12.80 -2.69 -15.22
C CYS A 92 -13.36 -1.63 -14.25
N HIS A 93 -12.78 -0.43 -14.24
CA HIS A 93 -13.20 0.65 -13.36
C HIS A 93 -14.04 1.69 -14.11
N LEU A 94 -15.28 1.34 -14.44
CA LEU A 94 -16.14 2.15 -15.32
C LEU A 94 -16.67 3.40 -14.59
N PRO A 95 -16.39 4.63 -15.05
CA PRO A 95 -16.86 5.84 -14.38
C PRO A 95 -18.40 5.90 -14.23
N THR A 96 -19.13 5.41 -15.23
CA THR A 96 -20.61 5.36 -15.23
C THR A 96 -21.19 4.38 -14.22
N ARG A 97 -20.35 3.55 -13.58
CA ARG A 97 -20.74 2.56 -12.56
C ARG A 97 -19.94 2.74 -11.27
N ALA A 98 -19.73 4.00 -10.89
CA ALA A 98 -18.95 4.36 -9.70
C ALA A 98 -17.57 3.68 -9.68
N PHE A 99 -16.92 3.61 -10.84
CA PHE A 99 -15.62 2.97 -11.03
C PHE A 99 -15.55 1.48 -10.67
N THR A 100 -16.66 0.77 -10.85
CA THR A 100 -16.74 -0.70 -10.78
C THR A 100 -17.11 -1.28 -12.14
N ASP A 101 -17.09 -2.60 -12.27
CA ASP A 101 -17.55 -3.28 -13.49
C ASP A 101 -18.99 -3.83 -13.37
N HIS A 102 -19.59 -3.72 -12.17
CA HIS A 102 -20.92 -4.22 -11.79
C HIS A 102 -21.09 -5.73 -12.06
N ARG A 103 -20.04 -6.52 -11.79
CA ARG A 103 -20.07 -7.98 -11.85
C ARG A 103 -19.78 -8.60 -10.49
N ALA A 104 -20.29 -9.83 -10.29
CA ALA A 104 -19.98 -10.63 -9.11
C ALA A 104 -18.48 -10.97 -9.03
N THR A 105 -17.85 -11.25 -10.17
CA THR A 105 -16.40 -11.31 -10.31
C THR A 105 -15.96 -10.63 -11.61
N ALA A 106 -14.75 -10.07 -11.59
CA ALA A 106 -14.18 -9.38 -12.73
C ALA A 106 -13.95 -10.32 -13.92
N ARG A 107 -13.80 -9.77 -15.13
CA ARG A 107 -13.32 -10.52 -16.29
C ARG A 107 -11.94 -10.04 -16.69
N GLY A 108 -11.01 -10.99 -16.84
CA GLY A 108 -9.65 -10.73 -17.28
C GLY A 108 -9.55 -10.36 -18.76
N GLN A 109 -8.34 -10.05 -19.22
CA GLN A 109 -8.03 -9.73 -20.63
C GLN A 109 -8.60 -10.75 -21.63
N GLN A 110 -8.59 -12.04 -21.27
CA GLN A 110 -9.08 -13.15 -22.10
C GLN A 110 -10.60 -13.36 -21.98
N GLY A 111 -11.32 -12.48 -21.29
CA GLY A 111 -12.76 -12.60 -21.01
C GLY A 111 -13.11 -13.64 -19.94
N LYS A 112 -12.13 -14.36 -19.39
CA LYS A 112 -12.35 -15.37 -18.34
C LYS A 112 -12.70 -14.69 -17.00
N PRO A 113 -13.62 -15.26 -16.20
CA PRO A 113 -13.87 -14.80 -14.85
C PRO A 113 -12.60 -14.84 -14.00
N LEU A 114 -12.40 -13.83 -13.17
CA LEU A 114 -11.37 -13.77 -12.14
C LEU A 114 -11.92 -14.22 -10.79
N ALA A 115 -11.03 -14.37 -9.80
CA ALA A 115 -11.40 -14.88 -8.47
C ALA A 115 -12.17 -13.87 -7.60
N ARG A 116 -12.11 -12.57 -7.92
CA ARG A 116 -12.66 -11.49 -7.09
C ARG A 116 -13.39 -10.46 -7.94
N ASN A 117 -14.31 -9.71 -7.35
CA ASN A 117 -14.91 -8.56 -8.02
C ASN A 117 -13.91 -7.40 -8.12
N THR A 118 -14.15 -6.51 -9.08
CA THR A 118 -13.43 -5.24 -9.18
C THR A 118 -13.94 -4.28 -8.09
N PRO A 119 -13.10 -3.89 -7.11
CA PRO A 119 -13.47 -2.84 -6.15
C PRO A 119 -13.54 -1.47 -6.86
N THR A 120 -14.27 -0.51 -6.28
CA THR A 120 -14.24 0.87 -6.79
C THR A 120 -12.86 1.50 -6.59
N VAL A 121 -12.44 2.40 -7.50
CA VAL A 121 -11.30 3.31 -7.26
C VAL A 121 -11.70 4.64 -6.63
N LEU A 122 -12.99 4.87 -6.36
CA LEU A 122 -13.40 6.04 -5.59
C LEU A 122 -12.85 5.95 -4.16
N ASN A 123 -12.34 7.08 -3.68
CA ASN A 123 -11.82 7.28 -2.33
C ASN A 123 -10.59 6.41 -1.98
N THR A 124 -10.01 5.65 -2.92
CA THR A 124 -8.89 4.74 -2.63
C THR A 124 -7.62 5.46 -2.21
N GLY A 125 -7.45 6.73 -2.58
CA GLY A 125 -6.36 7.57 -2.08
C GLY A 125 -6.37 7.77 -0.55
N LEU A 126 -7.48 7.47 0.12
CA LEU A 126 -7.59 7.53 1.59
C LEU A 126 -7.21 6.22 2.28
N PHE A 127 -6.99 5.14 1.53
CA PHE A 127 -6.67 3.83 2.09
C PHE A 127 -5.17 3.66 2.30
N LYS A 128 -4.80 2.97 3.39
CA LYS A 128 -3.41 2.61 3.70
C LYS A 128 -2.96 1.33 3.02
N HIS A 129 -3.88 0.39 2.86
CA HIS A 129 -3.65 -0.89 2.22
C HIS A 129 -4.70 -1.06 1.12
N LEU A 130 -4.24 -1.45 -0.05
CA LEU A 130 -5.02 -1.53 -1.28
C LEU A 130 -5.08 -2.98 -1.76
N LEU A 131 -6.03 -3.22 -2.68
CA LEU A 131 -6.47 -4.55 -3.10
C LEU A 131 -7.18 -5.33 -1.99
N TRP A 132 -7.89 -6.37 -2.40
CA TRP A 132 -8.68 -7.23 -1.51
C TRP A 132 -7.91 -7.89 -0.37
N ASP A 133 -6.62 -8.15 -0.57
CA ASP A 133 -5.72 -8.75 0.42
C ASP A 133 -4.77 -7.74 1.08
N GLY A 134 -4.92 -6.45 0.77
CA GLY A 134 -4.12 -5.38 1.39
C GLY A 134 -2.64 -5.38 1.01
N ARG A 135 -2.21 -6.14 -0.01
CA ARG A 135 -0.78 -6.35 -0.32
C ARG A 135 -0.05 -5.15 -0.92
N ALA A 136 -0.76 -4.06 -1.21
CA ALA A 136 -0.18 -2.84 -1.76
C ALA A 136 -0.33 -1.69 -0.76
N ASP A 137 0.78 -1.06 -0.42
CA ASP A 137 0.85 -0.01 0.61
C ASP A 137 0.73 1.42 0.04
N SER A 138 0.62 1.53 -1.30
CA SER A 138 0.44 2.81 -1.99
C SER A 138 -0.29 2.64 -3.32
N LEU A 139 -0.87 3.74 -3.83
CA LEU A 139 -1.49 3.76 -5.15
C LEU A 139 -0.45 3.51 -6.25
N GLU A 140 0.77 4.03 -6.08
CA GLU A 140 1.88 3.80 -7.01
C GLU A 140 2.20 2.30 -7.14
N GLN A 141 2.33 1.61 -6.01
CA GLN A 141 2.55 0.16 -6.01
C GLN A 141 1.34 -0.55 -6.62
N GLN A 142 0.12 -0.19 -6.19
CA GLN A 142 -1.10 -0.83 -6.66
C GLN A 142 -1.27 -0.71 -8.17
N ALA A 143 -1.01 0.46 -8.76
CA ALA A 143 -1.23 0.74 -10.17
C ALA A 143 -0.46 -0.20 -11.11
N LEU A 144 0.74 -0.64 -10.72
CA LEU A 144 1.55 -1.56 -11.53
C LEU A 144 1.10 -3.03 -11.42
N LEU A 145 0.35 -3.40 -10.37
CA LEU A 145 -0.04 -4.79 -10.13
C LEU A 145 -1.01 -5.35 -11.19
N PRO A 146 -2.11 -4.65 -11.57
CA PRO A 146 -2.98 -5.11 -12.65
C PRO A 146 -2.27 -5.16 -14.01
N ILE A 147 -1.39 -4.18 -14.29
CA ILE A 147 -0.63 -4.08 -15.55
C ILE A 147 0.16 -5.37 -15.79
N ARG A 148 0.93 -5.81 -14.79
CA ARG A 148 1.76 -7.04 -14.88
C ARG A 148 1.00 -8.35 -14.65
N SER A 149 -0.24 -8.28 -14.19
CA SER A 149 -1.00 -9.47 -13.82
C SER A 149 -1.37 -10.26 -15.09
N PRO A 150 -0.96 -11.54 -15.22
CA PRO A 150 -1.14 -12.31 -16.45
C PRO A 150 -2.60 -12.62 -16.77
N VAL A 151 -3.48 -12.45 -15.79
CA VAL A 151 -4.93 -12.67 -15.93
C VAL A 151 -5.70 -11.37 -16.11
N GLU A 152 -5.11 -10.21 -15.84
CA GLU A 152 -5.79 -8.90 -15.94
C GLU A 152 -5.38 -8.11 -17.18
N MET A 153 -4.10 -7.69 -17.29
CA MET A 153 -3.60 -6.88 -18.41
C MET A 153 -2.39 -7.50 -19.11
N ASN A 154 -1.70 -8.44 -18.48
CA ASN A 154 -0.65 -9.28 -19.05
C ASN A 154 0.42 -8.48 -19.83
N GLN A 155 0.89 -7.37 -19.26
CA GLN A 155 1.92 -6.52 -19.85
C GLN A 155 3.26 -6.71 -19.13
N ASP A 156 4.35 -6.78 -19.90
CA ASP A 156 5.70 -6.63 -19.34
C ASP A 156 6.01 -5.14 -19.16
N LEU A 157 6.50 -4.77 -17.99
CA LEU A 157 6.65 -3.35 -17.65
C LEU A 157 7.81 -2.68 -18.41
N ALA A 158 8.86 -3.40 -18.78
CA ALA A 158 9.95 -2.85 -19.58
C ALA A 158 9.53 -2.71 -21.06
N ALA A 159 8.75 -3.68 -21.56
CA ALA A 159 8.11 -3.57 -22.86
C ALA A 159 7.15 -2.38 -22.92
N LEU A 160 6.37 -2.13 -21.86
CA LEU A 160 5.49 -0.98 -21.76
C LEU A 160 6.24 0.36 -21.79
N GLU A 161 7.35 0.49 -21.05
CA GLU A 161 8.20 1.68 -21.13
C GLU A 161 8.68 1.93 -22.56
N THR A 162 9.14 0.87 -23.24
CA THR A 162 9.59 0.95 -24.63
C THR A 162 8.46 1.40 -25.56
N GLU A 163 7.27 0.80 -25.42
CA GLU A 163 6.09 1.12 -26.22
C GLU A 163 5.65 2.58 -26.04
N LEU A 164 5.59 3.07 -24.80
CA LEU A 164 5.16 4.44 -24.52
C LEU A 164 6.23 5.48 -24.90
N ASN A 165 7.53 5.14 -24.79
CA ASN A 165 8.61 6.00 -25.29
C ASN A 165 8.59 6.12 -26.83
N ALA A 166 8.15 5.08 -27.54
CA ALA A 166 7.98 5.13 -28.99
C ALA A 166 6.83 6.04 -29.44
N VAL A 167 6.02 6.57 -28.52
CA VAL A 167 4.91 7.48 -28.81
C VAL A 167 5.39 8.92 -28.52
N PRO A 168 5.65 9.76 -29.55
CA PRO A 168 6.22 11.10 -29.33
C PRO A 168 5.39 11.98 -28.39
N GLY A 169 4.07 11.79 -28.37
CA GLY A 169 3.16 12.46 -27.45
C GLY A 169 3.46 12.12 -25.98
N TYR A 170 3.61 10.84 -25.64
CA TYR A 170 3.92 10.42 -24.28
C TYR A 170 5.35 10.78 -23.89
N ALA A 171 6.35 10.48 -24.73
CA ALA A 171 7.74 10.86 -24.46
C ALA A 171 7.89 12.39 -24.22
N GLY A 172 7.16 13.21 -24.98
CA GLY A 172 7.10 14.66 -24.76
C GLY A 172 6.40 15.04 -23.45
N GLN A 173 5.27 14.40 -23.11
CA GLN A 173 4.55 14.68 -21.86
C GLN A 173 5.36 14.28 -20.63
N PHE A 174 5.96 13.09 -20.62
CA PHE A 174 6.78 12.62 -19.49
C PHE A 174 7.97 13.53 -19.23
N ARG A 175 8.70 13.97 -20.28
CA ARG A 175 9.78 14.95 -20.13
C ARG A 175 9.31 16.27 -19.52
N ARG A 176 8.10 16.72 -19.85
CA ARG A 176 7.54 17.95 -19.25
C ARG A 176 7.05 17.76 -17.82
N VAL A 177 6.49 16.60 -17.49
CA VAL A 177 5.83 16.35 -16.20
C VAL A 177 6.80 15.84 -15.12
N PHE A 178 7.78 15.04 -15.53
CA PHE A 178 8.69 14.30 -14.66
C PHE A 178 10.17 14.55 -14.97
N ASP A 179 10.50 15.41 -15.96
CA ASP A 179 11.88 15.65 -16.40
C ASP A 179 12.64 14.35 -16.74
N SER A 180 11.92 13.38 -17.30
CA SER A 180 12.42 12.06 -17.65
C SER A 180 11.68 11.46 -18.83
N ASP A 181 12.28 10.45 -19.45
CA ASP A 181 11.58 9.57 -20.39
C ASP A 181 10.48 8.77 -19.68
N VAL A 182 9.69 8.01 -20.43
CA VAL A 182 8.67 7.16 -19.83
C VAL A 182 9.34 6.07 -19.00
N THR A 183 9.01 6.01 -17.72
CA THR A 183 9.48 4.99 -16.75
C THR A 183 8.29 4.38 -16.01
N GLN A 184 8.46 3.16 -15.50
CA GLN A 184 7.52 2.49 -14.61
C GLN A 184 7.12 3.37 -13.43
N THR A 185 8.10 4.04 -12.81
CA THR A 185 7.87 4.97 -11.72
C THR A 185 6.99 6.13 -12.16
N GLY A 186 7.30 6.79 -13.29
CA GLY A 186 6.48 7.88 -13.79
C GLY A 186 5.06 7.44 -14.16
N ILE A 187 4.88 6.24 -14.73
CA ILE A 187 3.57 5.66 -15.04
C ILE A 187 2.77 5.47 -13.74
N ALA A 188 3.38 4.82 -12.74
CA ALA A 188 2.77 4.59 -11.43
C ALA A 188 2.40 5.91 -10.74
N GLU A 189 3.30 6.89 -10.76
CA GLU A 189 3.10 8.19 -10.15
C GLU A 189 1.98 8.99 -10.81
N ALA A 190 1.91 9.00 -12.15
CA ALA A 190 0.85 9.66 -12.89
C ALA A 190 -0.51 9.03 -12.59
N LEU A 191 -0.61 7.69 -12.70
CA LEU A 191 -1.85 6.96 -12.38
C LEU A 191 -2.30 7.22 -10.95
N ALA A 192 -1.38 7.18 -9.98
CA ALA A 192 -1.67 7.46 -8.58
C ALA A 192 -2.16 8.91 -8.37
N ALA A 193 -1.54 9.89 -9.04
CA ALA A 193 -1.98 11.28 -8.98
C ALA A 193 -3.42 11.44 -9.47
N PHE A 194 -3.78 10.83 -10.60
CA PHE A 194 -5.17 10.83 -11.08
C PHE A 194 -6.12 10.15 -10.08
N GLN A 195 -5.78 8.96 -9.59
CA GLN A 195 -6.63 8.21 -8.65
C GLN A 195 -6.89 8.97 -7.34
N ARG A 196 -5.94 9.79 -6.86
CA ARG A 196 -6.15 10.67 -5.68
C ARG A 196 -7.23 11.73 -5.89
N THR A 197 -7.55 12.07 -7.14
CA THR A 197 -8.63 13.03 -7.45
C THR A 197 -10.01 12.39 -7.45
N LEU A 198 -10.09 11.06 -7.42
CA LEU A 198 -11.34 10.32 -7.47
C LEU A 198 -11.98 10.24 -6.07
N ILE A 199 -12.39 11.39 -5.52
CA ILE A 199 -13.15 11.48 -4.28
C ILE A 199 -14.64 11.58 -4.60
N SER A 200 -15.48 10.85 -3.86
CA SER A 200 -16.93 10.95 -4.01
C SER A 200 -17.47 12.27 -3.46
N GLU A 201 -18.52 12.79 -4.08
CA GLU A 201 -19.27 13.94 -3.57
C GLU A 201 -19.81 13.69 -2.14
N PRO A 202 -20.02 14.76 -1.34
CA PRO A 202 -20.55 14.64 0.01
C PRO A 202 -21.88 13.87 0.06
N SER A 203 -21.87 12.74 0.78
CA SER A 203 -23.04 11.91 1.02
C SER A 203 -24.02 12.58 2.02
N PRO A 204 -25.26 12.09 2.15
CA PRO A 204 -26.15 12.51 3.23
C PRO A 204 -25.53 12.34 4.62
N LEU A 205 -24.74 11.27 4.83
CA LEU A 205 -24.00 11.06 6.07
C LEU A 205 -22.93 12.13 6.27
N ASP A 206 -22.20 12.54 5.23
CA ASP A 206 -21.22 13.63 5.33
C ASP A 206 -21.88 14.95 5.72
N ARG A 207 -23.05 15.27 5.15
CA ARG A 207 -23.83 16.48 5.50
C ARG A 207 -24.30 16.43 6.94
N PHE A 208 -24.77 15.28 7.41
CA PHE A 208 -25.14 15.09 8.81
C PHE A 208 -23.99 15.30 9.77
N LEU A 209 -22.84 14.69 9.47
CA LEU A 209 -21.61 14.87 10.25
C LEU A 209 -21.09 16.32 10.16
N ALA A 210 -21.50 17.10 9.15
CA ALA A 210 -21.27 18.53 9.04
C ALA A 210 -22.28 19.39 9.84
N GLY A 211 -23.29 18.79 10.47
CA GLY A 211 -24.30 19.48 11.27
C GLY A 211 -25.66 19.65 10.59
N ASP A 212 -25.83 19.19 9.35
CA ASP A 212 -27.14 19.19 8.67
C ASP A 212 -28.00 18.02 9.17
N LYS A 213 -28.77 18.28 10.23
CA LYS A 213 -29.66 17.29 10.86
C LYS A 213 -30.96 17.05 10.10
N LYS A 214 -31.21 17.75 8.98
CA LYS A 214 -32.49 17.69 8.25
C LYS A 214 -32.47 16.77 7.02
N GLY A 215 -31.33 16.12 6.73
CA GLY A 215 -31.13 15.35 5.50
C GLY A 215 -30.75 13.87 5.68
N VAL A 216 -30.90 13.31 6.88
CA VAL A 216 -30.68 11.87 7.12
C VAL A 216 -32.03 11.20 7.23
N ILE A 217 -32.26 10.25 6.33
CA ILE A 217 -33.43 9.37 6.33
C ILE A 217 -33.51 8.64 7.68
#